data_AF-A0A7J6TEI8-F1
#
_entry.id   AF-A0A7J6TEI8-F1
#
_cell.length_a   1.000
_cell.length_b   1.000
_cell.length_c   1.000
_cell.angle_alpha   90.00
_cell.angle_beta   90.00
_cell.angle_gamma   90.00
#
_symmetry.space_group_name_H-M   'P 1'
#
loop_
_entity.id
_entity.type
_entity.pdbx_description
1 polymer ?
#
loop_
_entity_poly.entity_id
_entity_poly.type
_entity_poly.pdbx_seq_one_letter_code
_entity_poly.pdbx_strand_id
1 'polypeptide(L)' 'MSTSSSHTTRGGYYNLLAVNRDASVDEIKRAYKRAALIHHPDKGGDEEMFKLVKQAFEVLSNTNTRY' A
#
# COMPACT_ATOMS: atom_id res chain seq x y z
N MET A 1 7.20 30.48 6.98
CA MET A 1 7.08 29.41 7.99
C MET A 1 7.32 28.09 7.28
N SER A 2 8.28 27.30 7.78
CA SER A 2 8.55 25.86 7.53
C SER A 2 8.90 25.44 6.08
N THR A 3 10.17 25.33 5.70
CA THR A 3 10.99 24.08 5.76
C THR A 3 10.18 22.79 5.54
N SER A 4 10.40 22.13 4.40
CA SER A 4 11.10 20.84 4.35
C SER A 4 10.73 20.04 3.10
N SER A 5 11.75 19.77 2.29
CA SER A 5 11.85 18.57 1.46
C SER A 5 11.19 17.38 2.16
N SER A 6 10.17 16.80 1.56
CA SER A 6 9.61 15.54 2.06
C SER A 6 9.49 14.58 0.89
N HIS A 7 10.58 13.81 0.75
CA HIS A 7 10.63 12.43 0.32
C HIS A 7 9.34 11.87 -0.29
N THR A 8 9.47 11.25 -1.47
CA THR A 8 8.62 10.12 -1.90
C THR A 8 8.86 8.92 -0.98
N THR A 9 8.64 9.10 0.33
CA THR A 9 8.83 8.09 1.36
C THR A 9 7.62 7.17 1.38
N ARG A 10 7.88 5.93 1.80
CA ARG A 10 6.97 4.82 2.11
C ARG A 10 5.55 5.20 2.59
N GLY A 11 5.33 6.38 3.17
CA GLY A 11 4.02 6.96 3.51
C GLY A 11 2.98 6.95 2.39
N GLY A 12 3.39 7.14 1.13
CA GLY A 12 2.45 7.09 0.00
C GLY A 12 1.78 5.73 -0.20
N TYR A 13 2.49 4.64 0.12
CA TYR A 13 2.00 3.27 -0.03
C TYR A 13 0.93 2.90 1.00
N TYR A 14 1.06 3.40 2.23
CA TYR A 14 0.03 3.22 3.27
C TYR A 14 -1.27 3.92 2.89
N ASN A 15 -1.18 5.13 2.31
CA ASN A 15 -2.35 5.87 1.83
C ASN A 15 -3.04 5.18 0.64
N LEU A 16 -2.26 4.57 -0.26
CA LEU A 16 -2.74 3.77 -1.39
C LEU A 16 -3.51 2.51 -0.95
N LEU A 17 -3.00 1.83 0.09
CA LEU A 17 -3.64 0.65 0.68
C LEU A 17 -4.79 1.02 1.64
N ALA A 18 -5.06 2.31 1.86
CA ALA A 18 -6.01 2.80 2.85
C ALA A 18 -5.77 2.21 4.26
N VAL A 19 -4.49 2.05 4.62
CA VAL A 19 -4.06 1.50 5.91
C VAL A 19 -3.29 2.54 6.70
N ASN A 20 -3.28 2.39 8.02
CA ASN A 20 -2.49 3.26 8.88
C ASN A 20 -0.98 3.01 8.65
N ARG A 21 -0.15 4.03 8.87
CA ARG A 21 1.31 3.91 8.89
C ARG A 21 1.83 2.94 9.95
N ASP A 22 1.03 2.72 11.00
CA ASP A 22 1.27 1.76 12.08
C ASP A 22 0.64 0.38 11.79
N ALA A 23 0.02 0.20 10.62
CA ALA A 23 -0.68 -1.03 10.29
C ALA A 23 0.29 -2.21 10.24
N SER A 24 -0.11 -3.31 10.87
CA SER A 24 0.65 -4.55 10.85
C SER A 24 0.59 -5.22 9.47
N VAL A 25 1.55 -6.11 9.19
CA VAL A 25 1.57 -6.91 7.94
C VAL A 25 0.25 -7.65 7.71
N ASP A 26 -0.40 -8.10 8.79
CA ASP A 26 -1.72 -8.75 8.73
C ASP A 26 -2.84 -7.81 8.25
N GLU A 27 -2.85 -6.56 8.72
CA GLU A 27 -3.78 -5.52 8.27
C GLU A 27 -3.50 -5.13 6.82
N ILE A 28 -2.24 -5.01 6.43
CA ILE A 28 -1.82 -4.71 5.06
C ILE A 28 -2.26 -5.85 4.11
N LYS A 29 -2.13 -7.13 4.52
CA LYS A 29 -2.67 -8.29 3.78
C LYS A 29 -4.18 -8.23 3.63
N ARG A 30 -4.90 -7.89 4.70
CA ARG A 30 -6.37 -7.79 4.71
C ARG A 30 -6.86 -6.66 3.80
N ALA A 31 -6.21 -5.50 3.86
CA ALA A 31 -6.50 -4.36 3.02
C ALA A 31 -6.19 -4.65 1.54
N TYR A 32 -5.04 -5.26 1.25
CA TYR A 32 -4.68 -5.71 -0.09
C TYR A 32 -5.74 -6.64 -0.68
N LYS A 33 -6.20 -7.66 0.06
CA LYS A 33 -7.26 -8.57 -0.42
C LYS A 33 -8.56 -7.83 -0.73
N ARG A 34 -8.97 -6.88 0.11
CA ARG A 34 -10.18 -6.08 -0.12
C ARG A 34 -10.02 -5.18 -1.34
N ALA A 35 -8.91 -4.45 -1.44
CA ALA A 35 -8.60 -3.58 -2.57
C ALA A 35 -8.47 -4.37 -3.89
N ALA A 36 -7.85 -5.55 -3.87
CA ALA A 36 -7.74 -6.45 -5.01
C ALA A 36 -9.10 -6.93 -5.55
N LEU A 37 -10.07 -7.17 -4.65
CA LEU A 37 -11.42 -7.57 -5.04
C LEU A 37 -12.24 -6.39 -5.59
N ILE A 38 -11.94 -5.16 -5.15
CA ILE A 38 -12.60 -3.92 -5.59
C ILE A 38 -12.04 -3.45 -6.94
N HIS A 39 -10.71 -3.43 -7.07
CA HIS A 39 -9.98 -3.02 -8.28
C HIS A 39 -9.68 -4.20 -9.22
N HIS A 40 -10.45 -5.29 -9.13
CA HIS A 40 -10.21 -6.46 -9.97
C HIS A 40 -10.51 -6.12 -11.45
N PRO A 41 -9.60 -6.43 -12.39
CA PRO A 41 -9.78 -6.07 -13.81
C PRO A 41 -11.03 -6.72 -14.43
N ASP A 42 -11.42 -7.91 -13.95
CA ASP A 42 -12.64 -8.62 -14.38
C ASP A 42 -13.94 -7.87 -14.04
N LYS A 43 -13.91 -7.00 -13.02
CA LYS A 43 -15.04 -6.15 -12.63
C LYS A 43 -14.96 -4.72 -13.19
N GLY A 44 -14.01 -4.46 -14.10
CA GLY A 44 -13.75 -3.13 -14.63
C GLY A 44 -12.90 -2.24 -13.72
N GLY A 45 -12.10 -2.83 -12.83
CA GLY A 45 -11.17 -2.10 -11.97
C GLY A 45 -9.85 -1.72 -12.67
N ASP A 46 -9.20 -0.69 -12.15
CA ASP A 46 -7.94 -0.16 -12.69
C ASP A 46 -6.74 -1.07 -12.39
N GLU A 47 -6.14 -1.61 -13.45
CA GLU A 47 -4.90 -2.40 -13.36
C GLU A 47 -3.74 -1.60 -12.75
N GLU A 48 -3.66 -0.30 -13.02
CA GLU A 48 -2.64 0.58 -12.43
C GLU A 48 -2.77 0.67 -10.90
N MET A 49 -4.01 0.85 -10.41
CA MET A 49 -4.27 0.85 -8.96
C MET A 49 -3.94 -0.50 -8.35
N PHE A 50 -4.27 -1.60 -9.04
CA PHE A 50 -3.91 -2.94 -8.60
C PHE A 50 -2.38 -3.14 -8.50
N LYS A 51 -1.63 -2.68 -9.50
CA LYS A 51 -0.15 -2.72 -9.50
C LYS A 51 0.43 -1.89 -8.36
N LEU A 52 -0.08 -0.67 -8.15
CA LEU A 52 0.36 0.22 -7.07
C LEU A 52 0.09 -0.39 -5.68
N VAL A 53 -1.11 -0.94 -5.48
CA VAL A 53 -1.53 -1.63 -4.24
C VAL A 53 -0.69 -2.89 -4.01
N LYS A 54 -0.35 -3.63 -5.05
CA LYS A 54 0.56 -4.79 -4.98
C LYS A 54 1.98 -4.38 -4.63
N GLN A 55 2.52 -3.35 -5.27
CA GLN A 55 3.88 -2.86 -5.00
C GLN A 55 4.00 -2.30 -3.58
N ALA A 56 2.98 -1.55 -3.13
CA ALA A 56 2.85 -1.10 -1.75
C ALA A 56 2.86 -2.28 -0.77
N PHE A 57 2.05 -3.31 -1.05
CA PHE A 57 1.98 -4.52 -0.24
C PHE A 57 3.31 -5.27 -0.18
N GLU A 58 3.99 -5.46 -1.32
CA GLU A 58 5.30 -6.14 -1.38
C GLU A 58 6.35 -5.38 -0.57
N VAL A 59 6.44 -4.05 -0.73
CA VAL A 59 7.40 -3.23 0.02
C VAL A 59 7.12 -3.28 1.53
N LEU A 60 5.86 -3.12 1.94
CA LEU A 60 5.48 -3.06 3.36
C LEU A 60 5.49 -4.44 4.03
N SER A 61 5.08 -5.49 3.32
CA SER A 61 5.11 -6.87 3.84
C SER A 61 6.54 -7.41 3.95
N ASN A 62 7.49 -6.88 3.17
CA ASN A 62 8.88 -7.33 3.17
C ASN A 62 9.75 -6.58 4.21
N THR A 63 9.26 -5.50 4.83
CA THR A 63 10.04 -4.80 5.88
C THR A 63 10.19 -5.60 7.18
N ASN A 64 9.61 -6.80 7.27
CA ASN A 64 9.72 -7.70 8.41
C ASN A 64 11.00 -8.59 8.38
N THR A 65 12.05 -8.18 7.65
CA THR A 65 13.37 -8.85 7.69
C THR A 65 14.50 -7.84 7.87
N ARG A 66 14.61 -7.26 9.06
CA ARG A 66 15.80 -6.56 9.55
C ARG A 66 15.94 -6.86 11.06
N TYR A 67 16.37 -8.08 11.37
CA TYR A 67 16.99 -8.45 12.65
C TYR A 67 18.48 -8.70 12.40
#